data_AF-A0A9W3AJN5-F1
#
_entry.id   AF-A0A9W3AJN5-F1
#
_cell.length_a   1.000
_cell.length_b   1.000
_cell.length_c   1.000
_cell.angle_alpha   90.00
_cell.angle_beta   90.00
_cell.angle_gamma   90.00
#
_symmetry.space_group_name_H-M   'P 1'
#
loop_
_entity.id
_entity.type
_entity.pdbx_description
1 polymer ?
#
loop_
_entity_poly.entity_id
_entity_poly.type
_entity_poly.pdbx_seq_one_letter_code
_entity_poly.pdbx_strand_id
1 'polypeptide(L)'
;MSHSHLEIVSKVLHYSFMLSLIIANSRVLALCSENFFGSRCQYKCQCQDLCEGDGSCVRNSSQCLPGWFGLKCQYQDMAETADVQSCLSSSDRQTCQKSSTLDTILLTWSEPQVFTWLRLILLETATFQDIDIRFKTSLHNFVLECSNRIKFQPDEKTVDIGCDLNVPINKLKIVSKDAAQIKSIFVSGGRNVALLQRTSQSSTHDSEEHYGAQRAVDGSVVPSCIEQGCTHTSLQDGQPSWTVMFDKPYNVNKFVLYNRFDDKPDRLKYFDLQALDSNDTTIFSYHDDQSTQMRYTVLYFPGGPVASVRVSEAYKMDDEPVPIVSINEFEAFGDCVPGHWGLDCRLQRNVPKNANLVVIWRQVCVVGLLFSPAQLLMNVIVLANGLEQASGQASESL
;
A
#
# COMPACT_ATOMS: atom_id res chain seq x y z
N MET A 1 3.70 69.21 3.37
CA MET A 1 4.26 68.00 2.74
C MET A 1 3.80 67.97 1.29
N SER A 2 4.74 68.04 0.35
CA SER A 2 4.46 68.18 -1.09
C SER A 2 3.79 66.94 -1.67
N HIS A 3 2.96 67.12 -2.70
CA HIS A 3 2.29 66.03 -3.44
C HIS A 3 3.21 64.87 -3.86
N SER A 4 4.51 65.13 -4.04
CA SER A 4 5.51 64.11 -4.33
C SER A 4 5.71 63.06 -3.22
N HIS A 5 5.49 63.40 -1.95
CA HIS A 5 5.61 62.44 -0.85
C HIS A 5 4.43 61.46 -0.77
N LEU A 6 3.22 61.87 -1.17
CA LEU A 6 2.03 61.01 -1.16
C LEU A 6 2.07 59.95 -2.27
N GLU A 7 2.62 60.27 -3.44
CA GLU A 7 2.78 59.29 -4.52
C GLU A 7 3.81 58.20 -4.20
N ILE A 8 4.91 58.55 -3.53
CA ILE A 8 5.95 57.60 -3.13
C ILE A 8 5.40 56.63 -2.08
N VAL A 9 4.66 57.14 -1.08
CA VAL A 9 4.04 56.31 -0.04
C VAL A 9 2.99 55.36 -0.64
N SER A 10 2.18 55.83 -1.60
CA SER A 10 1.20 55.00 -2.31
C SER A 10 1.83 53.87 -3.12
N LYS A 11 2.94 54.14 -3.83
CA LYS A 11 3.67 53.11 -4.58
C LYS A 11 4.31 52.08 -3.64
N VAL A 12 4.92 52.51 -2.54
CA VAL A 12 5.54 51.61 -1.54
C VAL A 12 4.50 50.70 -0.88
N LEU A 13 3.30 51.22 -0.56
CA LEU A 13 2.17 50.43 -0.05
C LEU A 13 1.66 49.41 -1.09
N HIS A 14 1.57 49.79 -2.37
CA HIS A 14 1.18 48.86 -3.43
C HIS A 14 2.22 47.75 -3.66
N TYR A 15 3.51 48.06 -3.68
CA TYR A 15 4.56 47.04 -3.79
C TYR A 15 4.61 46.11 -2.57
N SER A 16 4.39 46.64 -1.37
CA SER A 16 4.30 45.84 -0.13
C SER A 16 3.07 44.94 -0.10
N PHE A 17 1.93 45.41 -0.63
CA PHE A 17 0.70 44.63 -0.75
C PHE A 17 0.82 43.53 -1.83
N MET A 18 1.48 43.83 -2.95
CA MET A 18 1.77 42.82 -3.99
C MET A 18 2.77 41.77 -3.51
N LEU A 19 3.79 42.15 -2.73
CA LEU A 19 4.75 41.20 -2.14
C LEU A 19 4.07 40.28 -1.11
N SER A 20 3.14 40.81 -0.29
CA SER A 20 2.35 40.01 0.65
C SER A 20 1.31 39.13 -0.04
N LEU A 21 0.74 39.53 -1.18
CA LEU A 21 -0.10 38.68 -2.03
C LEU A 21 0.68 37.55 -2.72
N ILE A 22 1.96 37.78 -3.08
CA ILE A 22 2.84 36.75 -3.64
C ILE A 22 3.20 35.72 -2.56
N ILE A 23 3.47 36.16 -1.32
CA ILE A 23 3.74 35.27 -0.17
C ILE A 23 2.48 34.53 0.29
N ALA A 24 1.29 35.14 0.15
CA ALA A 24 0.01 34.50 0.47
C ALA A 24 -0.45 33.46 -0.59
N ASN A 25 0.06 33.54 -1.83
CA ASN A 25 -0.29 32.62 -2.92
C ASN A 25 0.83 31.62 -3.28
N SER A 26 2.02 31.74 -2.69
CA SER A 26 2.97 30.64 -2.67
C SER A 26 2.45 29.59 -1.69
N ARG A 27 1.65 28.63 -2.18
CA ARG A 27 1.69 27.28 -1.59
C ARG A 27 3.12 26.81 -1.80
N VAL A 28 3.99 27.09 -0.83
CA VAL A 28 5.21 26.31 -0.68
C VAL A 28 4.69 24.90 -0.45
N LEU A 29 4.69 24.08 -1.51
CA LEU A 29 4.60 22.63 -1.35
C LEU A 29 5.68 22.33 -0.32
N ALA A 30 5.27 21.90 0.87
CA ALA A 30 6.20 21.51 1.90
C ALA A 30 7.16 20.53 1.24
N LEU A 31 8.43 20.92 1.12
CA LEU A 31 9.44 20.04 0.56
C LEU A 31 9.55 18.90 1.56
N CYS A 32 9.22 17.68 1.13
CA CYS A 32 9.33 16.53 1.99
C CYS A 32 10.78 16.37 2.45
N SER A 33 10.94 15.79 3.64
CA SER A 33 12.26 15.33 4.09
C SER A 33 12.87 14.39 3.05
N GLU A 34 14.19 14.26 3.09
CA GLU A 34 14.93 13.37 2.19
C GLU A 34 14.30 11.96 2.19
N ASN A 35 14.12 11.39 1.00
CA ASN A 35 13.48 10.09 0.75
C ASN A 35 11.96 10.02 0.96
N PHE A 36 11.25 11.11 1.22
CA PHE A 36 9.78 11.12 1.25
C PHE A 36 9.18 11.87 0.07
N PHE A 37 7.98 11.46 -0.36
CA PHE A 37 7.26 12.09 -1.46
C PHE A 37 5.73 12.04 -1.27
N GLY A 38 5.02 12.75 -2.14
CA GLY A 38 3.56 12.88 -2.09
C GLY A 38 3.09 14.17 -1.43
N SER A 39 1.80 14.49 -1.58
CA SER A 39 1.25 15.78 -1.15
C SER A 39 1.29 16.04 0.36
N ARG A 40 1.50 14.99 1.16
CA ARG A 40 1.64 15.02 2.62
C ARG A 40 2.91 14.27 3.08
N CYS A 41 3.85 14.05 2.16
CA CYS A 41 5.07 13.26 2.42
C CYS A 41 4.82 11.83 2.89
N GLN A 42 3.62 11.30 2.64
CA GLN A 42 3.13 10.05 3.21
C GLN A 42 3.66 8.78 2.52
N TYR A 43 4.63 8.92 1.62
CA TYR A 43 5.26 7.80 0.91
C TYR A 43 6.77 7.90 1.07
N LYS A 44 7.40 6.76 1.31
CA LYS A 44 8.86 6.63 1.40
C LYS A 44 9.41 6.09 0.09
N CYS A 45 10.55 6.62 -0.36
CA CYS A 45 11.25 6.13 -1.53
C CYS A 45 11.71 4.68 -1.29
N GLN A 46 11.37 3.78 -2.21
CA GLN A 46 11.76 2.37 -2.18
C GLN A 46 12.44 1.95 -3.48
N CYS A 47 13.13 2.89 -4.13
CA CYS A 47 13.96 2.63 -5.30
C CYS A 47 15.35 2.21 -4.86
N GLN A 48 16.05 1.40 -5.67
CA GLN A 48 17.44 1.02 -5.35
C GLN A 48 18.38 2.23 -5.38
N ASP A 49 18.14 3.17 -6.31
CA ASP A 49 18.83 4.46 -6.36
C ASP A 49 17.93 5.56 -5.74
N LEU A 50 17.78 6.70 -6.41
CA LEU A 50 17.00 7.84 -5.97
C LEU A 50 15.59 7.82 -6.57
N CYS A 51 14.66 8.43 -5.84
CA CYS A 51 13.36 8.80 -6.37
C CYS A 51 13.38 10.19 -6.99
N GLU A 52 12.66 10.36 -8.09
CA GLU A 52 12.18 11.67 -8.55
C GLU A 52 11.13 12.22 -7.57
N GLY A 53 10.80 13.51 -7.67
CA GLY A 53 9.88 14.16 -6.71
C GLY A 53 8.46 13.59 -6.67
N ASP A 54 8.05 12.81 -7.68
CA ASP A 54 6.77 12.10 -7.72
C ASP A 54 6.87 10.64 -7.24
N GLY A 55 8.04 10.23 -6.75
CA GLY A 55 8.35 8.86 -6.32
C GLY A 55 8.78 7.92 -7.44
N SER A 56 8.92 8.37 -8.69
CA SER A 56 9.48 7.52 -9.77
C SER A 56 10.91 7.13 -9.46
N CYS A 57 11.28 5.87 -9.70
CA CYS A 57 12.70 5.53 -9.69
C CYS A 57 13.40 6.17 -10.89
N VAL A 58 14.56 6.78 -10.65
CA VAL A 58 15.36 7.42 -11.70
C VAL A 58 15.71 6.41 -12.81
N ARG A 59 15.70 6.87 -14.07
CA ARG A 59 15.76 6.01 -15.27
C ARG A 59 16.90 4.98 -15.32
N ASN A 60 18.02 5.24 -14.65
CA ASN A 60 19.16 4.32 -14.63
C ASN A 60 18.95 3.11 -13.69
N SER A 61 18.02 3.21 -12.74
CA SER A 61 17.62 2.14 -11.82
C SER A 61 16.11 2.18 -11.62
N SER A 62 15.37 1.82 -12.67
CA SER A 62 13.91 1.65 -12.62
C SER A 62 13.45 0.48 -11.72
N GLN A 63 14.33 0.03 -10.81
CA GLN A 63 14.16 -1.13 -9.96
C GLN A 63 13.82 -0.72 -8.53
N CYS A 64 12.87 -1.42 -7.96
CA CYS A 64 12.54 -1.31 -6.55
C CYS A 64 13.61 -2.00 -5.69
N LEU A 65 13.74 -1.55 -4.44
CA LEU A 65 14.49 -2.29 -3.44
C LEU A 65 13.92 -3.71 -3.29
N PRO A 66 14.76 -4.71 -2.94
CA PRO A 66 14.27 -6.05 -2.61
C PRO A 66 13.15 -5.99 -1.57
N GLY A 67 12.10 -6.79 -1.77
CA GLY A 67 10.90 -6.76 -0.94
C GLY A 67 9.90 -5.66 -1.29
N TRP A 68 10.12 -4.86 -2.34
CA TRP A 68 9.20 -3.82 -2.80
C TRP A 68 8.88 -3.95 -4.29
N PHE A 69 7.65 -3.59 -4.68
CA PHE A 69 7.21 -3.61 -6.08
C PHE A 69 6.02 -2.67 -6.35
N GLY A 70 5.53 -2.71 -7.58
CA GLY A 70 4.29 -2.05 -7.99
C GLY A 70 4.46 -0.55 -8.25
N LEU A 71 3.35 0.19 -8.21
CA LEU A 71 3.34 1.62 -8.52
C LEU A 71 4.28 2.38 -7.57
N LYS A 72 5.32 3.00 -8.14
CA LYS A 72 6.37 3.75 -7.40
C LYS A 72 7.02 2.94 -6.26
N CYS A 73 7.12 1.62 -6.42
CA CYS A 73 7.72 0.72 -5.43
C CYS A 73 7.06 0.73 -4.04
N GLN A 74 5.77 1.07 -3.95
CA GLN A 74 5.10 1.25 -2.65
C GLN A 74 4.49 -0.02 -2.07
N TYR A 75 4.43 -1.13 -2.82
CA TYR A 75 3.85 -2.38 -2.32
C TYR A 75 4.94 -3.27 -1.77
N GLN A 76 4.74 -3.79 -0.56
CA GLN A 76 5.60 -4.82 -0.01
C GLN A 76 5.36 -6.14 -0.76
N ASP A 77 6.45 -6.77 -1.22
CA ASP A 77 6.41 -8.09 -1.85
C ASP A 77 6.54 -9.19 -0.80
N MET A 78 5.43 -9.88 -0.51
CA MET A 78 5.44 -11.00 0.42
C MET A 78 6.09 -12.25 -0.18
N ALA A 79 6.23 -12.34 -1.50
CA ALA A 79 6.90 -13.47 -2.15
C ALA A 79 8.38 -13.56 -1.76
N GLU A 80 9.01 -12.46 -1.34
CA GLU A 80 10.41 -12.42 -0.87
C GLU A 80 10.66 -13.34 0.33
N THR A 81 9.64 -13.56 1.17
CA THR A 81 9.72 -14.43 2.36
C THR A 81 9.15 -15.83 2.12
N ALA A 82 8.68 -16.12 0.90
CA ALA A 82 8.12 -17.42 0.55
C ALA A 82 9.22 -18.40 0.14
N ASP A 83 9.06 -19.67 0.50
CA ASP A 83 9.71 -20.77 -0.21
C ASP A 83 8.99 -20.98 -1.55
N VAL A 84 9.66 -20.65 -2.65
CA VAL A 84 9.11 -20.72 -4.00
C VAL A 84 9.63 -21.98 -4.70
N GLN A 85 8.78 -22.99 -4.79
CA GLN A 85 9.08 -24.19 -5.58
C GLN A 85 8.85 -23.87 -7.06
N SER A 86 9.80 -24.29 -7.92
CA SER A 86 9.88 -24.12 -9.39
C SER A 86 10.60 -22.88 -9.97
N CYS A 87 11.01 -21.92 -9.13
CA CYS A 87 11.85 -20.79 -9.57
C CYS A 87 13.25 -20.92 -8.91
N LEU A 88 14.32 -21.06 -9.71
CA LEU A 88 15.69 -21.14 -9.17
C LEU A 88 16.06 -19.83 -8.48
N SER A 89 16.41 -19.91 -7.19
CA SER A 89 16.93 -18.81 -6.38
C SER A 89 18.34 -18.41 -6.85
N SER A 90 18.44 -17.48 -7.79
CA SER A 90 19.68 -16.69 -7.92
C SER A 90 19.58 -15.47 -6.99
N SER A 91 20.70 -14.79 -6.77
CA SER A 91 20.77 -13.56 -5.97
C SER A 91 19.85 -12.44 -6.48
N ASP A 92 19.29 -12.59 -7.69
CA ASP A 92 18.08 -11.90 -8.19
C ASP A 92 16.86 -12.83 -8.03
N ARG A 93 16.29 -12.85 -6.83
CA ARG A 93 15.24 -13.80 -6.38
C ARG A 93 13.88 -13.69 -7.09
N GLN A 94 13.78 -12.88 -8.15
CA GLN A 94 12.57 -12.65 -8.95
C GLN A 94 12.61 -13.28 -10.35
N THR A 95 13.60 -14.12 -10.66
CA THR A 95 13.76 -14.71 -12.00
C THR A 95 13.43 -16.20 -11.98
N CYS A 96 12.26 -16.58 -12.49
CA CYS A 96 11.87 -17.99 -12.62
C CYS A 96 12.68 -18.67 -13.73
N GLN A 97 13.77 -19.34 -13.36
CA GLN A 97 14.59 -20.09 -14.31
C GLN A 97 14.16 -21.58 -14.37
N LYS A 98 13.41 -21.89 -15.45
CA LYS A 98 13.11 -23.17 -16.10
C LYS A 98 13.14 -24.46 -15.24
N SER A 99 11.95 -25.00 -15.00
CA SER A 99 11.66 -26.42 -15.22
C SER A 99 10.59 -26.52 -16.31
N SER A 100 10.95 -27.06 -17.47
CA SER A 100 10.12 -27.12 -18.69
C SER A 100 8.91 -28.08 -18.61
N THR A 101 8.44 -28.42 -17.41
CA THR A 101 7.43 -29.47 -17.18
C THR A 101 6.38 -29.14 -16.13
N LEU A 102 6.46 -27.98 -15.46
CA LEU A 102 5.54 -27.67 -14.36
C LEU A 102 4.56 -26.58 -14.79
N ASP A 103 3.32 -27.00 -15.03
CA ASP A 103 2.14 -26.12 -15.15
C ASP A 103 1.78 -25.46 -13.80
N THR A 104 2.71 -25.41 -12.84
CA THR A 104 2.43 -25.11 -11.44
C THR A 104 3.58 -24.39 -10.79
N ILE A 105 3.26 -23.28 -10.11
CA ILE A 105 4.14 -22.55 -9.21
C ILE A 105 3.53 -22.59 -7.81
N LEU A 106 4.35 -22.92 -6.81
CA LEU A 106 3.90 -23.03 -5.41
C LEU A 106 4.76 -22.13 -4.52
N LEU A 107 4.11 -21.22 -3.83
CA LEU A 107 4.69 -20.39 -2.78
C LEU A 107 4.20 -20.90 -1.43
N THR A 108 5.12 -21.07 -0.48
CA THR A 108 4.82 -21.50 0.90
C THR A 108 5.45 -20.55 1.91
N TRP A 109 4.68 -20.13 2.90
CA TRP A 109 5.16 -19.32 4.02
C TRP A 109 5.10 -20.10 5.33
N SER A 110 6.13 -19.94 6.17
CA SER A 110 6.11 -20.46 7.54
C SER A 110 5.04 -19.76 8.36
N GLU A 111 4.99 -18.43 8.26
CA GLU A 111 3.99 -17.59 8.93
C GLU A 111 2.81 -17.27 8.00
N PRO A 112 1.56 -17.28 8.51
CA PRO A 112 0.39 -16.97 7.69
C PRO A 112 0.43 -15.54 7.10
N GLN A 113 -0.09 -15.38 5.89
CA GLN A 113 -0.15 -14.12 5.14
C GLN A 113 -1.60 -13.76 4.78
N VAL A 114 -1.92 -12.47 4.64
CA VAL A 114 -3.21 -12.01 4.13
C VAL A 114 -3.05 -11.61 2.66
N PHE A 115 -3.61 -12.41 1.76
CA PHE A 115 -3.56 -12.18 0.32
C PHE A 115 -4.60 -11.15 -0.13
N THR A 116 -4.20 -10.21 -0.99
CA THR A 116 -5.14 -9.31 -1.69
C THR A 116 -5.04 -9.47 -3.20
N TRP A 117 -3.84 -9.30 -3.75
CA TRP A 117 -3.60 -9.43 -5.17
C TRP A 117 -2.14 -9.81 -5.45
N LEU A 118 -1.88 -10.32 -6.64
CA LEU A 118 -0.55 -10.63 -7.14
C LEU A 118 -0.30 -9.98 -8.50
N ARG A 119 0.98 -9.79 -8.82
CA ARG A 119 1.45 -9.34 -10.13
C ARG A 119 2.30 -10.43 -10.76
N LEU A 120 2.05 -10.70 -12.03
CA LEU A 120 2.86 -11.54 -12.89
C LEU A 120 3.48 -10.67 -13.97
N ILE A 121 4.79 -10.79 -14.16
CA ILE A 121 5.49 -10.22 -15.31
C ILE A 121 5.81 -11.36 -16.27
N LEU A 122 5.39 -11.22 -17.52
CA LEU A 122 5.57 -12.21 -18.57
C LEU A 122 6.85 -11.98 -19.38
N LEU A 123 7.44 -13.04 -19.92
CA LEU A 123 8.60 -12.98 -20.82
C LEU A 123 8.22 -12.31 -22.15
N GLU A 124 7.16 -12.81 -22.77
CA GLU A 124 6.62 -12.36 -24.04
C GLU A 124 5.18 -11.85 -23.90
N THR A 125 4.69 -11.16 -24.94
CA THR A 125 3.31 -10.69 -25.04
C THR A 125 2.40 -11.88 -25.34
N ALA A 126 2.19 -12.75 -24.36
CA ALA A 126 1.32 -13.91 -24.50
C ALA A 126 -0.14 -13.53 -24.19
N THR A 127 -1.09 -14.13 -24.90
CA THR A 127 -2.49 -14.22 -24.45
C THR A 127 -2.56 -15.15 -23.24
N PHE A 128 -2.11 -14.65 -22.09
CA PHE A 128 -2.08 -15.39 -20.84
C PHE A 128 -3.52 -15.52 -20.30
N GLN A 129 -4.22 -16.61 -20.63
CA GLN A 129 -5.67 -16.73 -20.39
C GLN A 129 -6.05 -17.78 -19.34
N ASP A 130 -5.37 -18.92 -19.28
CA ASP A 130 -5.70 -20.03 -18.37
C ASP A 130 -4.86 -19.96 -17.08
N ILE A 131 -5.39 -19.31 -16.04
CA ILE A 131 -4.74 -19.22 -14.72
C ILE A 131 -5.74 -19.64 -13.65
N ASP A 132 -5.40 -20.70 -12.94
CA ASP A 132 -6.10 -21.16 -11.75
C ASP A 132 -5.25 -20.84 -10.52
N ILE A 133 -5.83 -20.10 -9.57
CA ILE A 133 -5.17 -19.70 -8.34
C ILE A 133 -5.88 -20.39 -7.19
N ARG A 134 -5.09 -21.13 -6.41
CA ARG A 134 -5.57 -21.87 -5.25
C ARG A 134 -4.78 -21.53 -4.00
N PHE A 135 -5.46 -21.54 -2.87
CA PHE A 135 -4.87 -21.23 -1.57
C PHE A 135 -5.04 -22.39 -0.59
N LYS A 136 -4.15 -22.46 0.40
CA LYS A 136 -4.34 -23.27 1.60
C LYS A 136 -4.03 -22.48 2.85
N THR A 137 -4.80 -22.75 3.90
CA THR A 137 -4.63 -22.18 5.25
C THR A 137 -4.00 -23.24 6.16
N SER A 138 -3.29 -22.84 7.21
CA SER A 138 -2.89 -23.79 8.27
C SER A 138 -4.07 -24.23 9.14
N LEU A 139 -5.12 -23.42 9.21
CA LEU A 139 -6.30 -23.68 10.05
C LEU A 139 -7.16 -24.83 9.53
N HIS A 140 -7.17 -25.03 8.21
CA HIS A 140 -8.00 -26.04 7.56
C HIS A 140 -7.30 -26.69 6.36
N ASN A 141 -7.55 -27.99 6.19
CA ASN A 141 -6.97 -28.77 5.09
C ASN A 141 -7.64 -28.57 3.73
N PHE A 142 -8.71 -27.78 3.63
CA PHE A 142 -9.37 -27.53 2.35
C PHE A 142 -8.57 -26.59 1.46
N VAL A 143 -8.75 -26.75 0.14
CA VAL A 143 -8.20 -25.87 -0.87
C VAL A 143 -9.23 -24.78 -1.15
N LEU A 144 -8.80 -23.52 -1.07
CA LEU A 144 -9.61 -22.35 -1.41
C LEU A 144 -9.37 -21.94 -2.85
N GLU A 145 -10.42 -21.49 -3.52
CA GLU A 145 -10.37 -20.96 -4.88
C GLU A 145 -10.35 -19.43 -4.88
N CYS A 146 -9.76 -18.84 -5.92
CA CYS A 146 -9.81 -17.41 -6.16
C CYS A 146 -11.23 -16.96 -6.58
N SER A 147 -12.04 -16.60 -5.59
CA SER A 147 -13.40 -16.09 -5.77
C SER A 147 -13.40 -14.62 -6.22
N ASN A 148 -14.42 -14.21 -6.98
CA ASN A 148 -14.59 -12.84 -7.51
C ASN A 148 -13.34 -12.28 -8.20
N ARG A 149 -12.63 -13.15 -8.94
CA ARG A 149 -11.34 -12.83 -9.56
C ARG A 149 -11.42 -11.55 -10.39
N ILE A 150 -10.59 -10.58 -10.02
CA ILE A 150 -10.34 -9.37 -10.81
C ILE A 150 -9.03 -9.55 -11.54
N LYS A 151 -9.04 -9.40 -12.87
CA LYS A 151 -7.84 -9.38 -13.70
C LYS A 151 -7.64 -7.99 -14.26
N PHE A 152 -6.45 -7.44 -14.08
CA PHE A 152 -6.04 -6.16 -14.67
C PHE A 152 -4.75 -6.36 -15.46
N GLN A 153 -4.66 -5.72 -16.62
CA GLN A 153 -3.49 -5.83 -17.49
C GLN A 153 -3.00 -4.41 -17.81
N PRO A 154 -2.09 -3.86 -16.99
CA PRO A 154 -1.59 -2.50 -17.17
C PRO A 154 -0.86 -2.29 -18.50
N ASP A 155 -0.20 -3.34 -18.98
CA ASP A 155 0.58 -3.35 -20.21
C ASP A 155 0.62 -4.77 -20.81
N GLU A 156 1.33 -4.95 -21.93
CA GLU A 156 1.35 -6.19 -22.69
C GLU A 156 2.06 -7.36 -21.97
N LYS A 157 2.80 -7.10 -20.89
CA LYS A 157 3.58 -8.08 -20.13
C LYS A 157 3.19 -8.19 -18.65
N THR A 158 2.43 -7.24 -18.12
CA THR A 158 2.03 -7.23 -16.71
C THR A 158 0.60 -7.74 -16.55
N VAL A 159 0.39 -8.69 -15.65
CA VAL A 159 -0.94 -9.19 -15.28
C VAL A 159 -1.11 -9.13 -13.77
N ASP A 160 -2.07 -8.34 -13.32
CA ASP A 160 -2.48 -8.26 -11.92
C ASP A 160 -3.74 -9.11 -11.70
N ILE A 161 -3.75 -9.89 -10.62
CA ILE A 161 -4.86 -10.77 -10.27
C ILE A 161 -5.19 -10.58 -8.80
N GLY A 162 -6.41 -10.11 -8.53
CA GLY A 162 -6.99 -9.99 -7.19
C GLY A 162 -8.06 -11.05 -6.95
N CYS A 163 -8.20 -11.47 -5.70
CA CYS A 163 -9.22 -12.43 -5.26
C CYS A 163 -9.82 -11.93 -3.95
N ASP A 164 -11.11 -12.20 -3.74
CA ASP A 164 -11.71 -11.97 -2.43
C ASP A 164 -11.31 -13.12 -1.50
N LEU A 165 -10.53 -12.79 -0.47
CA LEU A 165 -10.06 -13.75 0.51
C LEU A 165 -10.03 -13.14 1.91
N ASN A 166 -10.88 -13.65 2.80
CA ASN A 166 -11.03 -13.14 4.17
C ASN A 166 -10.40 -14.08 5.20
N VAL A 167 -9.37 -14.84 4.80
CA VAL A 167 -8.67 -15.78 5.68
C VAL A 167 -7.17 -15.72 5.40
N PRO A 168 -6.33 -15.90 6.43
CA PRO A 168 -4.89 -15.98 6.24
C PRO A 168 -4.49 -17.30 5.57
N ILE A 169 -3.45 -17.24 4.74
CA ILE A 169 -2.94 -18.36 3.94
C ILE A 169 -1.50 -18.69 4.28
N ASN A 170 -1.13 -19.94 4.08
CA ASN A 170 0.26 -20.40 4.17
C ASN A 170 0.78 -20.90 2.82
N LYS A 171 -0.12 -21.16 1.86
CA LYS A 171 0.27 -21.61 0.52
C LYS A 171 -0.55 -20.91 -0.55
N LEU A 172 0.14 -20.51 -1.61
CA LEU A 172 -0.42 -19.99 -2.86
C LEU A 172 0.07 -20.88 -4.00
N LYS A 173 -0.86 -21.49 -4.72
CA LYS A 173 -0.59 -22.33 -5.88
C LYS A 173 -1.17 -21.65 -7.12
N ILE A 174 -0.32 -21.42 -8.12
CA ILE A 174 -0.71 -20.92 -9.43
C ILE A 174 -0.59 -22.08 -10.40
N VAL A 175 -1.68 -22.42 -11.09
CA VAL A 175 -1.72 -23.47 -12.11
C VAL A 175 -2.02 -22.83 -13.46
N SER A 176 -1.13 -23.00 -14.42
CA SER A 176 -1.29 -22.46 -15.77
C SER A 176 -0.49 -23.28 -16.78
N LYS A 177 -1.08 -23.53 -17.95
CA LYS A 177 -0.36 -24.13 -19.10
C LYS A 177 0.76 -23.24 -19.62
N ASP A 178 0.62 -21.94 -19.39
CA ASP A 178 1.58 -20.91 -19.80
C ASP A 178 2.48 -20.52 -18.63
N ALA A 179 2.60 -21.33 -17.56
CA ALA A 179 3.43 -21.01 -16.40
C ALA A 179 4.89 -20.70 -16.79
N ALA A 180 5.39 -21.31 -17.87
CA ALA A 180 6.72 -21.03 -18.41
C ALA A 180 6.91 -19.61 -18.96
N GLN A 181 5.82 -18.88 -19.26
CA GLN A 181 5.87 -17.48 -19.69
C GLN A 181 6.02 -16.51 -18.51
N ILE A 182 5.82 -16.95 -17.27
CA ILE A 182 5.96 -16.10 -16.09
C ILE A 182 7.45 -15.88 -15.81
N LYS A 183 7.91 -14.64 -16.01
CA LYS A 183 9.26 -14.19 -15.69
C LYS A 183 9.43 -13.95 -14.19
N SER A 184 8.48 -13.23 -13.59
CA SER A 184 8.53 -12.78 -12.19
C SER A 184 7.14 -12.78 -11.57
N ILE A 185 7.09 -13.06 -10.26
CA ILE A 185 5.88 -13.10 -9.44
C ILE A 185 6.08 -12.19 -8.25
N PHE A 186 5.08 -11.37 -7.97
CA PHE A 186 5.02 -10.53 -6.78
C PHE A 186 3.67 -10.76 -6.10
N VAL A 187 3.68 -10.85 -4.77
CA VAL A 187 2.44 -11.01 -3.99
C VAL A 187 2.28 -9.81 -3.08
N SER A 188 1.18 -9.08 -3.23
CA SER A 188 0.95 -7.83 -2.51
C SER A 188 0.75 -8.07 -1.02
N GLY A 189 1.65 -7.53 -0.21
CA GLY A 189 1.47 -7.37 1.22
C GLY A 189 0.78 -6.07 1.61
N GLY A 190 0.41 -5.22 0.64
CA GLY A 190 -0.09 -3.87 0.85
C GLY A 190 1.02 -2.82 0.88
N ARG A 191 0.61 -1.57 1.07
CA ARG A 191 1.47 -0.38 1.20
C ARG A 191 1.43 0.09 2.64
N ASN A 192 2.53 0.63 3.16
CA ASN A 192 2.49 1.21 4.50
C ASN A 192 1.67 2.50 4.48
N VAL A 193 0.44 2.45 5.02
CA VAL A 193 -0.49 3.58 5.07
C VAL A 193 -0.36 4.41 6.35
N ALA A 194 0.48 3.98 7.31
CA ALA A 194 0.71 4.65 8.58
C ALA A 194 1.75 5.78 8.51
N LEU A 195 2.66 5.75 7.52
CA LEU A 195 3.77 6.71 7.39
C LEU A 195 3.30 8.17 7.48
N LEU A 196 3.87 8.89 8.43
CA LEU A 196 3.63 10.31 8.72
C LEU A 196 2.13 10.66 8.89
N GLN A 197 1.30 9.67 9.25
CA GLN A 197 -0.08 9.92 9.61
C GLN A 197 -0.17 10.64 10.95
N ARG A 198 -1.35 11.18 11.24
CA ARG A 198 -1.56 11.88 12.50
C ARG A 198 -1.58 10.87 13.64
N THR A 199 -0.81 11.13 14.69
CA THR A 199 -0.77 10.30 15.89
C THR A 199 -1.09 11.11 17.13
N SER A 200 -1.39 10.40 18.21
CA SER A 200 -1.52 10.94 19.56
C SER A 200 -1.19 9.83 20.56
N GLN A 201 -0.71 10.22 21.73
CA GLN A 201 -0.56 9.32 22.87
C GLN A 201 -1.16 9.96 24.11
N SER A 202 -1.57 9.16 25.08
CA SER A 202 -2.25 9.62 26.30
C SER A 202 -1.41 10.61 27.11
N SER A 203 -0.09 10.46 27.07
CA SER A 203 0.89 11.36 27.67
C SER A 203 2.25 11.17 27.01
N THR A 204 3.15 12.15 27.14
CA THR A 204 4.52 12.07 26.60
C THR A 204 5.55 12.15 27.72
N HIS A 205 6.53 11.26 27.72
CA HIS A 205 7.68 11.34 28.62
C HIS A 205 8.62 12.46 28.18
N ASP A 206 8.95 13.38 29.09
CA ASP A 206 9.96 14.44 28.97
C ASP A 206 9.81 15.45 27.80
N SER A 207 9.87 15.01 26.53
CA SER A 207 9.76 15.90 25.36
C SER A 207 9.02 15.26 24.19
N GLU A 208 8.18 16.06 23.52
CA GLU A 208 7.47 15.65 22.30
C GLU A 208 8.43 15.44 21.12
N GLU A 209 9.54 16.17 21.08
CA GLU A 209 10.54 16.00 20.03
C GLU A 209 11.15 14.60 20.08
N HIS A 210 11.54 14.12 21.26
CA HIS A 210 12.24 12.85 21.39
C HIS A 210 11.31 11.65 21.62
N TYR A 211 10.23 11.84 22.39
CA TYR A 211 9.33 10.76 22.81
C TYR A 211 7.87 10.90 22.32
N GLY A 212 7.61 11.85 21.41
CA GLY A 212 6.28 12.13 20.89
C GLY A 212 5.68 11.01 20.05
N ALA A 213 4.35 11.01 19.93
CA ALA A 213 3.59 9.94 19.30
C ALA A 213 3.95 9.72 17.81
N GLN A 214 4.42 10.76 17.13
CA GLN A 214 4.80 10.73 15.71
C GLN A 214 6.02 9.87 15.43
N ARG A 215 6.85 9.59 16.45
CA ARG A 215 8.06 8.76 16.31
C ARG A 215 7.74 7.36 15.80
N ALA A 216 6.59 6.78 16.18
CA ALA A 216 6.22 5.44 15.74
C ALA A 216 5.68 5.37 14.30
N VAL A 217 5.65 6.47 13.54
CA VAL A 217 5.24 6.44 12.13
C VAL A 217 6.19 7.27 11.25
N ASP A 218 7.41 7.50 11.73
CA ASP A 218 8.37 8.34 11.03
C ASP A 218 9.14 7.58 9.93
N GLY A 219 8.89 6.27 9.81
CA GLY A 219 9.51 5.40 8.83
C GLY A 219 10.89 4.89 9.25
N SER A 220 11.29 5.01 10.53
CA SER A 220 12.62 4.67 11.01
C SER A 220 12.57 3.72 12.20
N VAL A 221 12.95 2.46 11.99
CA VAL A 221 13.21 1.52 13.08
C VAL A 221 14.62 1.79 13.61
N VAL A 222 14.72 2.35 14.82
CA VAL A 222 16.02 2.76 15.40
C VAL A 222 16.59 1.70 16.35
N PRO A 223 17.92 1.52 16.42
CA PRO A 223 18.52 0.57 17.35
C PRO A 223 18.48 1.03 18.82
N SER A 224 18.33 2.34 19.07
CA SER A 224 18.31 2.93 20.40
C SER A 224 17.31 4.06 20.50
N CYS A 225 16.26 3.85 21.29
CA CYS A 225 15.24 4.87 21.55
C CYS A 225 15.77 6.01 22.41
N ILE A 226 16.77 5.76 23.28
CA ILE A 226 17.41 6.81 24.10
C ILE A 226 18.20 7.80 23.25
N GLU A 227 18.84 7.34 22.18
CA GLU A 227 19.69 8.18 21.35
C GLU A 227 18.91 8.87 20.24
N GLN A 228 17.95 8.16 19.62
CA GLN A 228 17.30 8.61 18.38
C GLN A 228 15.83 8.98 18.58
N GLY A 229 15.22 8.58 19.69
CA GLY A 229 13.81 8.81 20.01
C GLY A 229 12.90 7.71 19.47
N CYS A 230 11.90 7.36 20.27
CA CYS A 230 10.78 6.45 19.97
C CYS A 230 9.55 6.96 20.72
N THR A 231 8.35 6.41 20.53
CA THR A 231 7.23 6.81 21.40
C THR A 231 7.48 6.35 22.84
N HIS A 232 7.03 7.14 23.81
CA HIS A 232 7.11 6.76 25.23
C HIS A 232 6.09 7.55 26.05
N THR A 233 5.13 6.84 26.66
CA THR A 233 4.16 7.47 27.57
C THR A 233 4.80 7.88 28.90
N SER A 234 4.19 8.83 29.60
CA SER A 234 4.73 9.37 30.86
C SER A 234 4.72 8.33 31.99
N LEU A 235 5.68 8.44 32.91
CA LEU A 235 5.80 7.62 34.13
C LEU A 235 4.69 7.87 35.16
N GLN A 236 3.72 8.73 34.86
CA GLN A 236 2.59 9.07 35.74
C GLN A 236 1.23 8.69 35.13
N ASP A 237 1.24 8.08 33.94
CA ASP A 237 0.05 7.73 33.19
C ASP A 237 -0.45 6.33 33.53
N GLY A 238 -1.51 6.25 34.34
CA GLY A 238 -2.06 4.96 34.76
C GLY A 238 -2.80 4.18 33.67
N GLN A 239 -3.06 4.78 32.50
CA GLN A 239 -3.78 4.15 31.38
C GLN A 239 -3.11 4.57 30.05
N PRO A 240 -1.87 4.14 29.81
CA PRO A 240 -1.11 4.58 28.66
C PRO A 240 -1.72 4.04 27.36
N SER A 241 -1.75 4.89 26.35
CA SER A 241 -2.16 4.49 25.01
C SER A 241 -1.48 5.32 23.94
N TRP A 242 -1.32 4.73 22.78
CA TRP A 242 -0.88 5.36 21.54
C TRP A 242 -1.94 5.12 20.46
N THR A 243 -2.15 6.09 19.57
CA THR A 243 -3.16 6.01 18.52
C THR A 243 -2.63 6.65 17.23
N VAL A 244 -2.85 5.98 16.10
CA VAL A 244 -2.70 6.53 14.76
C VAL A 244 -4.07 6.73 14.13
N MET A 245 -4.28 7.89 13.52
CA MET A 245 -5.47 8.27 12.76
C MET A 245 -5.09 8.38 11.29
N PHE A 246 -5.70 7.54 10.45
CA PHE A 246 -5.52 7.63 9.01
C PHE A 246 -6.35 8.78 8.43
N ASP A 247 -5.84 9.45 7.41
CA ASP A 247 -6.55 10.55 6.74
C ASP A 247 -7.81 10.13 5.99
N LYS A 248 -7.95 8.83 5.78
CA LYS A 248 -9.12 8.17 5.22
C LYS A 248 -9.12 6.70 5.66
N PRO A 249 -10.26 6.02 5.57
CA PRO A 249 -10.29 4.60 5.80
C PRO A 249 -9.48 3.83 4.75
N TYR A 250 -8.74 2.82 5.19
CA TYR A 250 -7.96 1.91 4.34
C TYR A 250 -8.42 0.47 4.53
N ASN A 251 -8.32 -0.33 3.47
CA ASN A 251 -8.45 -1.77 3.58
C ASN A 251 -7.10 -2.33 4.03
N VAL A 252 -6.92 -2.51 5.33
CA VAL A 252 -5.67 -2.98 5.94
C VAL A 252 -5.59 -4.50 5.89
N ASN A 253 -4.39 -5.04 5.82
CA ASN A 253 -4.11 -6.48 5.77
C ASN A 253 -3.38 -6.95 7.05
N LYS A 254 -2.49 -6.11 7.57
CA LYS A 254 -1.70 -6.41 8.76
C LYS A 254 -1.16 -5.15 9.41
N PHE A 255 -0.90 -5.26 10.70
CA PHE A 255 -0.16 -4.30 11.51
C PHE A 255 1.18 -4.90 11.90
N VAL A 256 2.24 -4.11 11.92
CA VAL A 256 3.57 -4.49 12.39
C VAL A 256 4.00 -3.49 13.46
N LEU A 257 4.38 -3.99 14.62
CA LEU A 257 4.88 -3.17 15.73
C LEU A 257 6.33 -3.56 15.99
N TYR A 258 7.24 -2.60 15.85
CA TYR A 258 8.62 -2.74 16.29
C TYR A 258 8.69 -2.26 17.73
N ASN A 259 9.15 -3.17 18.60
CA ASN A 259 9.35 -2.89 20.01
C ASN A 259 10.59 -2.00 20.20
N ARG A 260 10.74 -1.46 21.39
CA ARG A 260 12.00 -0.85 21.83
C ARG A 260 13.09 -1.90 21.97
N PHE A 261 14.29 -1.64 21.43
CA PHE A 261 15.38 -2.63 21.38
C PHE A 261 16.45 -2.45 22.47
N ASP A 262 16.66 -1.22 22.93
CA ASP A 262 17.79 -0.84 23.80
C ASP A 262 17.54 -1.09 25.29
N ASP A 263 16.30 -0.95 25.76
CA ASP A 263 15.96 -1.10 27.18
C ASP A 263 14.49 -1.51 27.37
N LYS A 264 14.25 -2.39 28.35
CA LYS A 264 12.92 -2.86 28.80
C LYS A 264 11.93 -3.18 27.66
N PRO A 265 12.26 -4.10 26.73
CA PRO A 265 11.31 -4.54 25.69
C PRO A 265 10.06 -5.18 26.29
N ASP A 266 10.15 -5.68 27.52
CA ASP A 266 9.04 -6.27 28.27
C ASP A 266 7.90 -5.31 28.57
N ARG A 267 8.08 -3.99 28.41
CA ARG A 267 7.00 -3.00 28.55
C ARG A 267 5.87 -3.21 27.55
N LEU A 268 6.17 -3.74 26.36
CA LEU A 268 5.20 -4.00 25.30
C LEU A 268 4.66 -5.44 25.34
N LYS A 269 4.58 -6.05 26.53
CA LYS A 269 3.95 -7.36 26.73
C LYS A 269 2.47 -7.17 26.96
N TYR A 270 1.65 -8.06 26.40
CA TYR A 270 0.21 -8.09 26.68
C TYR A 270 -0.55 -6.82 26.23
N PHE A 271 -0.04 -6.09 25.24
CA PHE A 271 -0.79 -4.98 24.65
C PHE A 271 -2.12 -5.43 24.08
N ASP A 272 -3.07 -4.51 24.16
CA ASP A 272 -4.26 -4.54 23.33
C ASP A 272 -4.05 -3.65 22.10
N LEU A 273 -4.34 -4.19 20.92
CA LEU A 273 -4.46 -3.45 19.68
C LEU A 273 -5.92 -3.44 19.24
N GLN A 274 -6.47 -2.26 19.02
CA GLN A 274 -7.84 -2.05 18.54
C GLN A 274 -7.80 -1.32 17.20
N ALA A 275 -8.45 -1.87 16.18
CA ALA A 275 -8.72 -1.16 14.93
C ALA A 275 -10.15 -0.61 14.96
N LEU A 276 -10.33 0.65 14.57
CA LEU A 276 -11.61 1.35 14.62
C LEU A 276 -12.04 1.84 13.23
N ASP A 277 -13.35 1.89 13.00
CA ASP A 277 -13.94 2.47 11.81
C ASP A 277 -14.05 4.01 11.89
N SER A 278 -14.67 4.64 10.88
CA SER A 278 -14.86 6.10 10.86
C SER A 278 -15.82 6.66 11.92
N ASN A 279 -16.55 5.80 12.63
CA ASN A 279 -17.45 6.18 13.72
C ASN A 279 -16.82 5.88 15.09
N ASP A 280 -15.50 5.68 15.15
CA ASP A 280 -14.77 5.26 16.35
C ASP A 280 -15.31 3.96 16.97
N THR A 281 -15.92 3.09 16.16
CA THR A 281 -16.37 1.76 16.59
C THR A 281 -15.23 0.77 16.41
N THR A 282 -14.89 0.04 17.48
CA THR A 282 -13.90 -1.04 17.42
C THR A 282 -14.43 -2.16 16.53
N ILE A 283 -13.76 -2.39 15.39
CA ILE A 283 -14.10 -3.42 14.41
C ILE A 283 -13.16 -4.64 14.50
N PHE A 284 -12.07 -4.52 15.25
CA PHE A 284 -11.15 -5.60 15.54
C PHE A 284 -10.39 -5.33 16.84
N SER A 285 -10.09 -6.39 17.57
CA SER A 285 -9.25 -6.35 18.76
C SER A 285 -8.30 -7.53 18.76
N TYR A 286 -7.06 -7.27 19.15
CA TYR A 286 -6.01 -8.25 19.37
C TYR A 286 -5.45 -8.01 20.75
N HIS A 287 -5.31 -9.09 21.54
CA HIS A 287 -4.60 -9.08 22.81
C HIS A 287 -3.35 -9.92 22.61
N ASP A 288 -2.18 -9.34 22.88
CA ASP A 288 -0.94 -10.10 22.87
C ASP A 288 -0.92 -11.09 24.04
N ASP A 289 -0.63 -12.36 23.77
CA ASP A 289 -0.47 -13.40 24.79
C ASP A 289 0.88 -14.13 24.66
N GLN A 290 1.77 -13.59 23.82
CA GLN A 290 3.03 -14.21 23.44
C GLN A 290 4.17 -13.77 24.37
N SER A 291 5.31 -14.45 24.26
CA SER A 291 6.55 -13.94 24.87
C SER A 291 6.98 -12.64 24.21
N THR A 292 7.75 -11.81 24.93
CA THR A 292 8.30 -10.55 24.40
C THR A 292 8.94 -10.77 23.04
N GLN A 293 8.56 -9.95 22.08
CA GLN A 293 9.16 -9.92 20.77
C GLN A 293 9.70 -8.53 20.47
N MET A 294 10.73 -8.50 19.62
CA MET A 294 11.22 -7.25 19.06
C MET A 294 10.34 -6.76 17.91
N ARG A 295 9.55 -7.66 17.31
CA ARG A 295 8.66 -7.35 16.19
C ARG A 295 7.40 -8.19 16.27
N TYR A 296 6.27 -7.55 16.48
CA TYR A 296 4.95 -8.19 16.48
C TYR A 296 4.28 -8.02 15.12
N THR A 297 3.60 -9.04 14.62
CA THR A 297 2.80 -8.98 13.39
C THR A 297 1.38 -9.42 13.69
N VAL A 298 0.42 -8.52 13.50
CA VAL A 298 -1.00 -8.77 13.74
C VAL A 298 -1.73 -8.79 12.40
N LEU A 299 -2.28 -9.93 12.01
CA LEU A 299 -3.02 -10.06 10.76
C LEU A 299 -4.44 -9.50 10.92
N TYR A 300 -4.90 -8.74 9.93
CA TYR A 300 -6.26 -8.20 9.87
C TYR A 300 -6.94 -8.71 8.60
N PHE A 301 -7.97 -9.52 8.79
CA PHE A 301 -8.82 -10.09 7.73
C PHE A 301 -10.35 -9.97 7.95
N PRO A 302 -10.91 -9.29 8.98
CA PRO A 302 -12.37 -9.11 9.09
C PRO A 302 -12.97 -8.03 8.14
N GLY A 303 -12.16 -7.46 7.23
CA GLY A 303 -12.60 -6.83 5.97
C GLY A 303 -13.24 -5.45 6.06
N GLY A 304 -13.42 -4.87 7.25
CA GLY A 304 -13.89 -3.50 7.41
C GLY A 304 -12.80 -2.47 7.10
N PRO A 305 -13.11 -1.32 6.49
CA PRO A 305 -12.18 -0.21 6.39
C PRO A 305 -11.74 0.30 7.76
N VAL A 306 -10.43 0.37 7.98
CA VAL A 306 -9.83 0.87 9.22
C VAL A 306 -9.56 2.37 9.07
N ALA A 307 -10.07 3.18 10.00
CA ALA A 307 -9.84 4.63 10.05
C ALA A 307 -8.80 5.02 11.12
N SER A 308 -8.69 4.25 12.20
CA SER A 308 -7.69 4.46 13.24
C SER A 308 -7.28 3.15 13.91
N VAL A 309 -6.11 3.16 14.54
CA VAL A 309 -5.60 2.05 15.35
C VAL A 309 -5.13 2.58 16.68
N ARG A 310 -5.53 1.95 17.76
CA ARG A 310 -5.09 2.23 19.12
C ARG A 310 -4.31 1.05 19.68
N VAL A 311 -3.17 1.34 20.28
CA VAL A 311 -2.40 0.39 21.10
C VAL A 311 -2.47 0.88 22.53
N SER A 312 -2.87 0.02 23.46
CA SER A 312 -2.93 0.33 24.89
C SER A 312 -2.28 -0.78 25.68
N GLU A 313 -1.67 -0.41 26.79
CA GLU A 313 -0.96 -1.35 27.64
C GLU A 313 -1.46 -1.34 29.08
N ALA A 314 -1.53 -2.53 29.66
CA ALA A 314 -1.84 -2.74 31.07
C ALA A 314 -0.72 -3.46 31.82
N TYR A 315 0.29 -3.99 31.12
CA TYR A 315 1.42 -4.64 31.76
C TYR A 315 2.33 -3.61 32.42
N LYS A 316 2.53 -3.79 33.73
CA LYS A 316 3.38 -2.94 34.56
C LYS A 316 4.57 -3.76 35.05
N MET A 317 5.78 -3.33 34.73
CA MET A 317 6.99 -3.91 35.31
C MET A 317 7.08 -3.60 36.81
N ASP A 318 7.71 -4.48 37.60
CA ASP A 318 7.75 -4.36 39.06
C ASP A 318 8.46 -3.09 39.55
N ASP A 319 9.45 -2.61 38.79
CA ASP A 319 10.23 -1.41 39.06
C ASP A 319 9.57 -0.12 38.53
N GLU A 320 8.38 -0.22 37.93
CA GLU A 320 7.69 0.91 37.30
C GLU A 320 6.39 1.28 38.02
N PRO A 321 6.10 2.59 38.14
CA PRO A 321 4.90 3.06 38.84
C PRO A 321 3.61 2.79 38.06
N VAL A 322 3.70 2.73 36.72
CA VAL A 322 2.58 2.57 35.78
C VAL A 322 3.02 1.76 34.56
N PRO A 323 2.09 1.11 33.82
CA PRO A 323 2.39 0.58 32.49
C PRO A 323 2.92 1.67 31.56
N ILE A 324 3.71 1.29 30.55
CA ILE A 324 4.28 2.24 29.58
C ILE A 324 4.10 1.70 28.17
N VAL A 325 3.48 2.50 27.30
CA VAL A 325 3.49 2.22 25.86
C VAL A 325 4.74 2.87 25.27
N SER A 326 5.66 2.04 24.76
CA SER A 326 6.84 2.50 24.03
C SER A 326 7.00 1.68 22.76
N ILE A 327 6.73 2.31 21.63
CA ILE A 327 6.75 1.73 20.29
C ILE A 327 7.86 2.44 19.51
N ASN A 328 8.75 1.63 18.91
CA ASN A 328 9.83 2.11 18.05
C ASN A 328 9.26 2.56 16.70
N GLU A 329 8.54 1.68 16.03
CA GLU A 329 7.85 1.97 14.78
C GLU A 329 6.58 1.14 14.65
N PHE A 330 5.56 1.70 14.04
CA PHE A 330 4.27 1.11 13.74
C PHE A 330 4.01 1.20 12.24
N GLU A 331 3.80 0.05 11.60
CA GLU A 331 3.44 -0.03 10.19
C GLU A 331 2.03 -0.63 10.06
N ALA A 332 1.20 -0.03 9.21
CA ALA A 332 -0.06 -0.63 8.77
C ALA A 332 0.03 -0.88 7.28
N PHE A 333 0.02 -2.15 6.86
CA PHE A 333 0.06 -2.48 5.45
C PHE A 333 -1.35 -2.72 4.92
N GLY A 334 -1.74 -1.93 3.92
CA GLY A 334 -3.07 -2.00 3.32
C GLY A 334 -3.13 -1.36 1.95
N ASP A 335 -4.34 -1.20 1.45
CA ASP A 335 -4.61 -0.52 0.18
C ASP A 335 -5.89 0.31 0.25
N CYS A 336 -6.23 0.97 -0.84
CA CYS A 336 -7.47 1.71 -0.97
C CYS A 336 -8.68 0.81 -0.68
N VAL A 337 -9.71 1.41 -0.07
CA VAL A 337 -11.02 0.76 0.01
C VAL A 337 -11.56 0.45 -1.40
N PRO A 338 -12.34 -0.65 -1.58
CA PRO A 338 -12.89 -1.02 -2.87
C PRO A 338 -13.53 0.16 -3.61
N GLY A 339 -13.27 0.26 -4.91
CA GLY A 339 -13.75 1.35 -5.78
C GLY A 339 -12.82 2.57 -5.89
N HIS A 340 -11.76 2.63 -5.08
CA HIS A 340 -10.73 3.66 -5.14
C HIS A 340 -9.37 3.06 -5.53
N TRP A 341 -8.51 3.83 -6.21
CA TRP A 341 -7.15 3.41 -6.53
C TRP A 341 -6.19 4.60 -6.67
N GLY A 342 -4.94 4.28 -7.04
CA GLY A 342 -3.83 5.22 -7.06
C GLY A 342 -3.16 5.31 -5.69
N LEU A 343 -2.00 5.96 -5.63
CA LEU A 343 -1.27 6.04 -4.37
C LEU A 343 -2.10 6.76 -3.29
N ASP A 344 -2.78 7.83 -3.65
CA ASP A 344 -3.57 8.64 -2.73
C ASP A 344 -5.04 8.18 -2.56
N CYS A 345 -5.43 7.09 -3.22
CA CYS A 345 -6.80 6.57 -3.22
C CYS A 345 -7.86 7.61 -3.64
N ARG A 346 -7.52 8.56 -4.52
CA ARG A 346 -8.47 9.59 -4.99
C ARG A 346 -9.11 9.26 -6.33
N LEU A 347 -8.54 8.33 -7.09
CA LEU A 347 -9.10 7.93 -8.37
C LEU A 347 -10.28 6.98 -8.16
N GLN A 348 -11.39 7.24 -8.83
CA GLN A 348 -12.63 6.45 -8.77
C GLN A 348 -13.05 6.00 -10.17
N ARG A 349 -13.65 4.80 -10.27
CA ARG A 349 -14.16 4.29 -11.56
C ARG A 349 -15.59 4.75 -11.58
N ASN A 350 -15.93 5.50 -12.61
CA ASN A 350 -17.25 5.36 -13.17
C ASN A 350 -17.32 3.93 -13.73
N VAL A 351 -17.62 2.94 -12.90
CA VAL A 351 -18.02 1.62 -13.39
C VAL A 351 -19.44 1.84 -13.90
N PRO A 352 -19.70 1.82 -15.23
CA PRO A 352 -21.08 1.79 -15.70
C PRO A 352 -21.68 0.50 -15.16
N LYS A 353 -22.87 0.56 -14.56
CA LYS A 353 -23.53 -0.58 -13.89
C LYS A 353 -23.79 -1.80 -14.78
N ASN A 354 -23.42 -1.79 -16.06
CA ASN A 354 -23.50 -2.91 -16.99
C ASN A 354 -22.30 -2.89 -17.93
N ALA A 355 -21.24 -3.64 -17.66
CA ALA A 355 -20.21 -3.92 -18.66
C ALA A 355 -19.45 -5.22 -18.35
N ASN A 356 -19.97 -6.33 -18.86
CA ASN A 356 -19.11 -7.41 -19.33
C ASN A 356 -18.38 -6.89 -20.57
N LEU A 357 -17.17 -6.33 -20.45
CA LEU A 357 -16.18 -6.27 -21.54
C LEU A 357 -14.88 -5.63 -21.05
N VAL A 358 -13.77 -6.27 -21.42
CA VAL A 358 -12.39 -5.84 -21.29
C VAL A 358 -12.22 -4.43 -21.87
N VAL A 359 -11.69 -3.49 -21.09
CA VAL A 359 -11.30 -2.16 -21.60
C VAL A 359 -9.82 -1.94 -21.30
N ILE A 360 -9.00 -2.01 -22.35
CA ILE A 360 -7.61 -1.57 -22.39
C ILE A 360 -7.63 -0.05 -22.64
N TRP A 361 -7.00 0.74 -21.77
CA TRP A 361 -6.70 2.14 -22.07
C TRP A 361 -5.19 2.30 -22.21
N ARG A 362 -4.71 2.55 -23.44
CA ARG A 362 -3.44 3.25 -23.66
C ARG A 362 -3.70 4.74 -23.42
N GLN A 363 -3.18 5.30 -22.32
CA GLN A 363 -3.00 6.75 -22.22
C GLN A 363 -1.80 7.15 -23.07
N VAL A 364 -2.06 7.68 -24.26
CA VAL A 364 -1.08 8.53 -24.94
C VAL A 364 -1.38 9.96 -24.50
N CYS A 365 -0.57 10.49 -23.58
CA CYS A 365 -0.48 11.93 -23.34
C CYS A 365 0.27 12.55 -24.53
N VAL A 366 -0.45 13.17 -25.46
CA VAL A 366 0.15 14.16 -26.37
C VAL A 366 -0.13 15.53 -25.80
N VAL A 367 0.92 16.15 -25.26
CA VAL A 367 0.98 17.60 -25.02
C VAL A 367 1.09 18.27 -26.39
N GLY A 368 0.18 19.16 -26.72
CA GLY A 368 0.25 19.95 -27.96
C GLY A 368 -1.07 20.61 -28.35
N LEU A 369 -1.44 21.69 -27.65
CA LEU A 369 -2.39 22.66 -28.19
C LEU A 369 -1.69 23.43 -29.31
N LEU A 370 -2.21 23.29 -30.53
CA LEU A 370 -2.51 24.33 -31.52
C LEU A 370 -2.62 23.64 -32.90
N PHE A 371 -3.85 23.51 -33.43
CA PHE A 371 -4.26 23.80 -34.82
C PHE A 371 -5.71 23.32 -35.08
N SER A 372 -6.37 24.05 -35.99
CA SER A 372 -7.80 24.12 -36.37
C SER A 372 -8.47 22.80 -36.85
N PRO A 373 -9.81 22.64 -36.76
CA PRO A 373 -10.50 21.43 -37.21
C PRO A 373 -10.80 21.46 -38.72
N ALA A 374 -10.24 20.51 -39.48
CA ALA A 374 -10.74 20.12 -40.79
C ALA A 374 -10.29 18.69 -41.18
N GLN A 375 -11.28 17.79 -41.34
CA GLN A 375 -11.35 16.61 -42.22
C GLN A 375 -10.22 15.55 -42.23
N LEU A 376 -10.52 14.27 -41.92
CA LEU A 376 -10.78 13.19 -42.91
C LEU A 376 -10.87 11.77 -42.27
N LEU A 377 -11.98 11.10 -42.62
CA LEU A 377 -12.23 9.69 -42.98
C LEU A 377 -11.28 8.50 -42.63
N MET A 378 -11.96 7.42 -42.19
CA MET A 378 -11.79 5.97 -42.48
C MET A 378 -10.49 5.23 -42.14
N ASN A 379 -10.60 4.23 -41.25
CA ASN A 379 -10.45 2.81 -41.60
C ASN A 379 -10.92 1.92 -40.43
N VAL A 380 -12.05 1.21 -40.60
CA VAL A 380 -12.47 0.10 -39.74
C VAL A 380 -12.31 -1.18 -40.56
N ILE A 381 -11.38 -2.05 -40.16
CA ILE A 381 -11.27 -3.42 -40.67
C ILE A 381 -12.11 -4.31 -39.76
N VAL A 382 -13.21 -4.83 -40.30
CA VAL A 382 -13.99 -5.92 -39.69
C VAL A 382 -13.43 -7.23 -40.21
N LEU A 383 -12.92 -8.08 -39.32
CA LEU A 383 -12.72 -9.51 -39.58
C LEU A 383 -13.68 -10.29 -38.68
N ALA A 384 -14.81 -10.70 -39.24
CA ALA A 384 -15.67 -11.73 -38.68
C ALA A 384 -15.74 -12.86 -39.70
N ASN A 385 -15.13 -14.01 -39.38
CA ASN A 385 -15.33 -15.24 -40.12
C ASN A 385 -16.09 -16.23 -39.23
N GLY A 386 -17.30 -16.55 -39.70
CA GLY A 386 -17.85 -17.90 -39.76
C GLY A 386 -18.19 -18.61 -38.46
N LEU A 387 -19.48 -18.79 -38.20
CA LEU A 387 -20.09 -20.12 -38.21
C LEU A 387 -21.59 -19.99 -38.48
N GLU A 388 -21.99 -20.64 -39.57
CA GLU A 388 -23.33 -20.67 -40.16
C GLU A 388 -24.09 -21.93 -39.66
N GLN A 389 -25.42 -21.81 -39.63
CA GLN A 389 -26.45 -22.86 -39.67
C GLN A 389 -26.69 -23.71 -38.40
N ALA A 390 -27.91 -23.62 -37.82
CA ALA A 390 -29.09 -24.37 -38.30
C ALA A 390 -30.34 -24.16 -37.40
N SER A 391 -31.52 -24.28 -38.04
CA SER A 391 -32.90 -24.38 -37.52
C SER A 391 -33.53 -23.10 -36.95
N GLY A 392 -34.69 -22.60 -37.37
CA GLY A 392 -35.76 -23.17 -38.18
C GLY A 392 -37.06 -23.25 -37.38
N GLN A 393 -38.02 -22.38 -37.73
CA GLN A 393 -39.46 -22.37 -37.38
C GLN A 393 -39.90 -21.91 -35.97
N ALA A 394 -40.68 -20.84 -35.90
CA ALA A 394 -42.16 -20.88 -35.81
C ALA A 394 -42.77 -19.56 -35.30
N SER A 395 -43.81 -19.06 -36.00
CA SER A 395 -45.01 -18.30 -35.55
C SER A 395 -44.87 -17.08 -34.63
N GLU A 396 -45.71 -16.03 -34.64
CA GLU A 396 -46.84 -15.55 -35.45
C GLU A 396 -47.09 -14.11 -34.97
N SER A 397 -47.80 -13.37 -35.81
CA SER A 397 -48.36 -12.03 -35.64
C SER A 397 -49.12 -11.75 -34.33
N LEU A 398 -48.86 -10.59 -33.71
CA LEU A 398 -49.78 -9.44 -33.59
C LEU A 398 -49.06 -8.23 -32.99
#